data_AF-A0A7Y8CZU9-F1
#
_entry.id   AF-A0A7Y8CZU9-F1
#
_cell.length_a   1.000
_cell.length_b   1.000
_cell.length_c   1.000
_cell.angle_alpha   90.00
_cell.angle_beta   90.00
_cell.angle_gamma   90.00
#
_symmetry.space_group_name_H-M   'P 1'
#
loop_
_entity.id
_entity.type
_entity.pdbx_description
1 polymer ?
#
loop_
_entity_poly.entity_id
_entity_poly.type
_entity_poly.pdbx_seq_one_letter_code
_entity_poly.pdbx_strand_id
1 'polypeptide(L)' 'MSMTDAQSAAFQNASGFSPHSSSTLWQSLVLVLALLWCAWVMWTAYRGWATGSVRFGAFGGSAARVLLALLVLMFFTLS' A
#
# COMPACT_ATOMS: atom_id res chain seq x y z
N MET A 1 -6.85 -16.01 -14.36
CA MET A 1 -7.68 -15.88 -15.58
C MET A 1 -7.79 -14.40 -15.91
N SER A 2 -7.41 -14.00 -17.12
CA SER A 2 -7.61 -12.64 -17.63
C SER A 2 -9.01 -12.51 -18.25
N MET A 3 -9.53 -11.28 -18.33
CA MET A 3 -10.79 -11.00 -19.04
C MET A 3 -10.65 -11.35 -20.52
N THR A 4 -11.74 -11.83 -21.15
CA THR A 4 -11.80 -11.94 -22.60
C THR A 4 -11.95 -10.55 -23.25
N ASP A 5 -11.69 -10.45 -24.55
CA ASP A 5 -11.81 -9.19 -25.28
C ASP A 5 -13.24 -8.63 -25.22
N ALA A 6 -14.25 -9.50 -25.35
CA ALA A 6 -15.66 -9.11 -25.25
C ALA A 6 -16.00 -8.56 -23.85
N GLN A 7 -15.45 -9.16 -22.78
CA GLN A 7 -15.65 -8.67 -21.42
C GLN A 7 -14.96 -7.31 -21.20
N SER A 8 -13.74 -7.15 -21.72
CA SER A 8 -12.99 -5.89 -21.61
C SER A 8 -13.70 -4.74 -22.34
N ALA A 9 -14.21 -5.01 -23.55
CA ALA A 9 -14.99 -4.05 -24.33
C ALA A 9 -16.31 -3.69 -23.64
N ALA A 10 -17.04 -4.67 -23.10
CA ALA A 10 -18.27 -4.42 -22.36
C ALA A 10 -18.04 -3.55 -21.12
N PHE A 11 -16.97 -3.82 -20.35
CA PHE A 11 -16.59 -2.99 -19.20
C PHE A 11 -16.26 -1.56 -19.61
N GLN A 12 -15.44 -1.38 -20.64
CA GLN A 12 -15.05 -0.04 -21.10
C GLN A 12 -16.25 0.76 -21.61
N ASN A 13 -17.17 0.12 -22.35
CA ASN A 13 -18.39 0.76 -22.82
C ASN A 13 -19.32 1.18 -21.67
N ALA A 14 -19.39 0.40 -20.58
CA ALA A 14 -20.24 0.70 -19.43
C ALA A 14 -19.63 1.75 -18.48
N SER A 15 -18.31 1.69 -18.27
CA SER A 15 -17.61 2.52 -17.27
C SER A 15 -16.98 3.80 -17.85
N GLY A 16 -16.70 3.84 -19.15
CA GLY A 16 -16.03 4.96 -19.81
C GLY A 16 -14.50 4.96 -19.65
N PHE A 17 -13.89 3.93 -19.05
CA PHE A 17 -12.44 3.79 -18.91
C PHE A 17 -11.98 2.33 -19.07
N SER A 18 -10.70 2.14 -19.38
CA SER A 18 -10.17 0.78 -19.58
C SER A 18 -10.13 -0.01 -18.26
N PRO A 19 -10.28 -1.35 -18.29
CA PRO A 19 -10.09 -2.19 -17.10
C PRO A 19 -8.72 -1.98 -16.45
N HIS A 20 -7.68 -1.77 -17.26
CA HIS A 20 -6.31 -1.51 -16.78
C HIS A 20 -6.24 -0.20 -15.98
N SER A 21 -6.80 0.89 -16.50
CA SER A 21 -6.84 2.19 -15.79
C SER A 21 -7.57 2.08 -14.45
N SER A 22 -8.68 1.32 -14.41
CA SER A 22 -9.42 1.07 -13.17
C SER A 22 -8.59 0.29 -12.15
N SER A 23 -7.93 -0.79 -12.57
CA SER A 23 -7.04 -1.57 -11.71
C SER A 23 -5.91 -0.72 -11.13
N THR A 24 -5.24 0.09 -11.98
CA THR A 24 -4.16 0.97 -11.55
C THR A 24 -4.63 2.00 -10.53
N LEU A 25 -5.84 2.55 -10.68
CA LEU A 25 -6.42 3.48 -9.70
C LEU A 25 -6.58 2.80 -8.33
N TRP A 26 -7.17 1.61 -8.29
CA TRP A 26 -7.39 0.87 -7.05
C TRP A 26 -6.09 0.45 -6.38
N GLN A 27 -5.12 -0.05 -7.17
CA GLN A 27 -3.79 -0.39 -6.67
C GLN A 27 -3.08 0.84 -6.08
N SER A 28 -3.12 1.98 -6.80
CA SER A 28 -2.52 3.23 -6.32
C SER A 28 -3.19 3.76 -5.06
N LEU A 29 -4.51 3.64 -4.95
CA LEU A 29 -5.24 4.04 -3.76
C LEU A 29 -4.83 3.22 -2.53
N VAL A 30 -4.76 1.89 -2.67
CA VAL A 30 -4.30 0.99 -1.61
C VAL A 30 -2.86 1.31 -1.22
N LEU A 31 -1.99 1.55 -2.21
CA LEU A 31 -0.60 1.94 -1.97
C LEU A 31 -0.50 3.23 -1.15
N VAL A 32 -1.24 4.29 -1.52
CA VAL A 32 -1.23 5.56 -0.80
C VAL A 32 -1.70 5.38 0.65
N LEU A 33 -2.80 4.66 0.88
CA LEU A 33 -3.31 4.39 2.22
C LEU A 33 -2.30 3.62 3.08
N ALA A 34 -1.63 2.63 2.49
CA ALA A 34 -0.62 1.84 3.19
C ALA A 34 0.64 2.65 3.51
N LEU A 35 1.07 3.56 2.62
CA LEU A 35 2.19 4.48 2.87
C LEU A 35 1.86 5.47 4.01
N LEU A 36 0.65 6.03 4.01
CA LEU A 36 0.18 6.90 5.10
C LEU A 36 0.17 6.15 6.44
N TRP A 37 -0.28 4.90 6.44
CA TRP A 37 -0.22 4.05 7.64
C TRP A 37 1.21 3.81 8.12
N CYS A 38 2.13 3.48 7.21
CA CYS A 38 3.56 3.29 7.54
C CYS A 38 4.16 4.56 8.17
N ALA A 39 3.88 5.73 7.57
CA ALA A 39 4.34 7.02 8.09
C ALA A 39 3.78 7.30 9.49
N TRP A 40 2.50 7.02 9.71
CA TRP A 40 1.86 7.17 11.02
C TRP A 40 2.44 6.22 12.08
N VAL A 41 2.68 4.95 11.75
CA VAL A 41 3.33 3.97 12.64
C VAL A 41 4.74 4.44 13.01
N MET A 42 5.52 4.93 12.04
CA MET A 42 6.86 5.42 12.31
C MET A 42 6.85 6.68 13.17
N TRP A 43 5.94 7.62 12.89
CA TRP A 43 5.78 8.84 13.67
C TRP A 43 5.40 8.56 15.13
N THR A 44 4.45 7.67 15.36
CA THR A 44 4.02 7.28 16.71
C THR A 44 5.12 6.56 17.47
N ALA A 45 5.83 5.63 16.82
CA ALA A 45 6.96 4.91 17.41
C ALA A 45 8.14 5.85 17.74
N TYR A 46 8.47 6.78 16.83
CA TYR A 46 9.49 7.80 17.05
C TYR A 46 9.15 8.71 18.22
N ARG A 47 7.92 9.25 18.27
CA ARG A 47 7.47 10.09 19.40
C ARG A 47 7.50 9.32 20.73
N GLY A 48 7.10 8.06 20.73
CA GLY A 48 7.18 7.21 21.92
C GLY A 48 8.62 7.01 22.39
N TRP A 49 9.55 6.80 21.46
CA TRP A 49 10.97 6.66 21.79
C TRP A 49 11.59 7.99 22.27
N ALA A 50 11.32 9.09 21.58
CA ALA A 50 11.85 10.42 21.92
C ALA A 50 11.38 10.91 23.30
N THR A 51 10.19 10.49 23.74
CA THR A 51 9.65 10.80 25.08
C THR A 51 10.08 9.80 26.16
N GLY A 52 10.89 8.80 25.83
CA GLY A 52 11.33 7.75 26.75
C GLY A 52 10.25 6.73 27.13
N SER A 53 9.05 6.81 26.54
CA SER A 53 7.95 5.87 26.80
C SER A 53 8.13 4.52 26.09
N VAL A 54 8.94 4.48 25.02
CA VAL A 54 9.22 3.28 24.23
C VAL A 54 10.71 2.97 24.21
N ARG A 55 11.08 1.73 24.54
CA ARG A 55 12.47 1.26 24.47
C ARG A 55 12.92 1.14 23.01
N PHE A 56 14.22 1.32 22.76
CA PHE A 56 14.81 1.21 21.42
C PHE A 56 14.44 -0.09 20.69
N GLY A 57 14.38 -1.23 21.39
CA GLY A 57 13.98 -2.51 20.79
C GLY A 57 12.54 -2.52 20.24
N ALA A 58 11.60 -1.84 20.91
CA ALA A 58 10.23 -1.73 20.44
C ALA A 58 10.11 -0.76 19.23
N PHE A 59 10.88 0.34 19.24
CA PHE A 59 11.01 1.21 18.06
C PHE A 59 11.60 0.46 16.86
N GLY A 60 12.70 -0.25 17.05
CA GLY A 60 13.34 -1.07 16.01
C GLY A 60 12.42 -2.16 15.47
N GLY A 61 11.65 -2.82 16.35
CA GLY A 61 10.63 -3.79 15.93
C GLY A 61 9.53 -3.17 15.07
N SER A 62 9.06 -1.96 15.40
CA SER A 62 8.10 -1.23 14.56
C SER A 62 8.71 -0.84 13.21
N ALA A 63 9.97 -0.39 13.20
CA ALA A 63 10.67 -0.07 11.96
C ALA A 63 10.85 -1.28 11.05
N ALA A 64 11.17 -2.45 11.61
CA ALA A 64 11.27 -3.71 10.87
C ALA A 64 9.93 -4.13 10.26
N ARG A 65 8.81 -3.98 10.99
CA ARG A 65 7.46 -4.26 10.46
C ARG A 65 7.09 -3.33 9.31
N VAL A 66 7.40 -2.04 9.43
CA VAL A 66 7.18 -1.06 8.34
C VAL A 66 8.03 -1.43 7.14
N LEU A 67 9.31 -1.79 7.32
CA LEU A 67 10.18 -2.23 6.23
C LEU A 67 9.61 -3.47 5.52
N LEU A 68 9.16 -4.47 6.28
CA LEU A 68 8.54 -5.67 5.73
C LEU A 68 7.27 -5.33 4.94
N ALA A 69 6.41 -4.46 5.48
CA ALA A 69 5.19 -4.00 4.80
C ALA A 69 5.53 -3.31 3.47
N LEU A 70 6.55 -2.44 3.44
CA LEU A 70 7.00 -1.76 2.23
C LEU A 70 7.55 -2.75 1.19
N LEU A 71 8.32 -3.76 1.61
CA LEU A 71 8.80 -4.81 0.69
C LEU A 71 7.66 -5.59 0.05
N VAL A 72 6.66 -5.96 0.85
CA VAL A 72 5.46 -6.66 0.36
C VAL A 72 4.67 -5.78 -0.60
N LEU A 73 4.44 -4.51 -0.26
CA LEU A 73 3.74 -3.56 -1.12
C LEU A 73 4.45 -3.35 -2.45
N MET A 74 5.77 -3.18 -2.43
CA MET A 74 6.57 -3.04 -3.65
C MET A 74 6.51 -4.30 -4.51
N PHE A 75 6.63 -5.49 -3.90
CA PHE A 75 6.48 -6.74 -4.64
C PHE A 75 5.16 -6.80 -5.41
N PHE A 76 4.03 -6.53 -4.75
CA PHE A 76 2.71 -6.57 -5.39
C PHE A 76 2.43 -5.41 -6.37
N THR A 77 3.12 -4.28 -6.21
CA THR A 77 2.95 -3.12 -7.11
C THR A 77 3.77 -3.29 -8.39
N LEU A 78 4.93 -3.96 -8.31
CA LEU A 78 5.84 -4.18 -9.44
C LEU A 78 5.65 -5.56 -10.13
N SER A 79 4.84 -6.47 -9.56
CA SER A 79 4.47 -7.77 -10.16
C SER A 79 3.34 -7.64 -11.17
#